data_AF-A0A917KW13-F1
#
_entry.id   AF-A0A917KW13-F1
#
_cell.length_a   1.000
_cell.length_b   1.000
_cell.length_c   1.000
_cell.angle_alpha   90.00
_cell.angle_beta   90.00
_cell.angle_gamma   90.00
#
_symmetry.space_group_name_H-M   'P 1'
#
loop_
_entity.id
_entity.type
_entity.pdbx_description
1 polymer ?
#
loop_
_entity_poly.entity_id
_entity_poly.type
_entity_poly.pdbx_seq_one_letter_code
_entity_poly.pdbx_strand_id
1 'polypeptide(L)'
;MAYSSGGGTVSAYDLLVGAKSVIGFGMARIAHGKPESYERQRQELWRLFADGAPRPAVHDEFAPTDTAKAHEVIGSPRDLGRVALRP
;
A
#
# COMPACT_ATOMS: atom_id res chain seq x y z
N MET A 1 15.16 -3.19 8.28
CA MET A 1 14.52 -1.90 8.64
C MET A 1 13.68 -1.45 7.47
N ALA A 2 12.39 -1.21 7.69
CA ALA A 2 11.53 -0.62 6.68
C ALA A 2 11.61 0.90 6.82
N TYR A 3 12.16 1.57 5.80
CA TYR A 3 12.14 3.03 5.71
C TYR A 3 10.82 3.44 5.07
N SER A 4 9.77 3.49 5.89
CA SER A 4 8.46 4.02 5.49
C SER A 4 8.46 5.56 5.58
N SER A 5 7.32 6.18 5.30
CA SER A 5 7.00 7.61 5.41
C SER A 5 7.36 8.29 6.75
N GLY A 6 7.86 7.56 7.75
CA GLY A 6 8.32 8.08 9.03
C GLY A 6 9.57 8.97 8.96
N GLY A 7 10.30 8.96 7.83
CA GLY A 7 11.51 9.78 7.67
C GLY A 7 12.69 9.28 8.51
N GLY A 8 13.91 9.51 8.02
CA GLY A 8 15.14 9.09 8.68
C GLY A 8 16.34 9.15 7.74
N THR A 9 17.54 9.13 8.31
CA THR A 9 18.79 9.06 7.54
C THR A 9 19.25 7.60 7.42
N VAL A 10 19.91 7.30 6.30
CA VAL A 10 20.56 6.01 6.06
C VAL A 10 22.05 6.25 5.87
N SER A 11 22.88 5.43 6.51
CA SER A 11 24.33 5.49 6.34
C SER A 11 24.72 4.95 4.96
N ALA A 12 25.47 5.74 4.19
CA ALA A 12 26.00 5.29 2.89
C ALA A 12 26.99 4.11 3.05
N TYR A 13 27.74 4.08 4.15
CA TYR A 13 28.66 2.98 4.46
C TYR A 13 27.91 1.65 4.62
N ASP A 14 26.77 1.67 5.31
CA ASP A 14 25.95 0.48 5.54
C ASP A 14 25.36 -0.07 4.23
N LEU A 15 25.04 0.81 3.27
CA LEU A 15 24.59 0.42 1.94
C LEU A 15 25.72 -0.26 1.15
N LEU A 16 26.91 0.34 1.17
CA LEU A 16 28.06 -0.12 0.39
C LEU A 16 28.62 -1.45 0.93
N VAL A 17 28.95 -1.51 2.22
CA VAL A 17 29.56 -2.71 2.82
C VAL A 17 28.54 -3.84 2.94
N GLY A 18 27.27 -3.50 3.17
CA GLY A 18 26.20 -4.48 3.27
C GLY A 18 25.63 -4.95 1.92
N ALA A 19 26.07 -4.35 0.80
CA ALA A 19 25.46 -4.53 -0.52
C ALA A 19 23.91 -4.37 -0.49
N LYS A 20 23.43 -3.31 0.17
CA LYS A 20 22.00 -3.03 0.40
C LYS A 20 21.53 -1.85 -0.46
N SER A 21 20.25 -1.87 -0.83
CA SER A 21 19.61 -0.80 -1.59
C SER A 21 18.42 -0.21 -0.85
N VAL A 22 18.23 1.11 -0.99
CA VAL A 22 17.00 1.81 -0.58
C VAL A 22 16.25 2.22 -1.84
N ILE A 23 15.01 1.75 -1.97
CA ILE A 23 14.17 2.00 -3.14
C ILE A 23 12.92 2.74 -2.68
N GLY A 24 12.81 4.01 -3.04
CA GLY A 24 11.57 4.75 -2.91
C GLY A 24 10.59 4.37 -4.01
N PHE A 25 9.31 4.20 -3.67
CA PHE A 25 8.24 3.98 -4.66
C PHE A 25 7.11 4.99 -4.45
N GLY A 26 6.50 5.40 -5.56
CA GLY A 26 5.38 6.33 -5.55
C GLY A 26 4.38 5.92 -6.63
N MET A 27 3.24 5.38 -6.22
CA MET A 27 2.26 4.78 -7.14
C MET A 27 1.72 5.80 -8.15
N ALA A 28 1.43 7.04 -7.72
CA ALA A 28 0.97 8.10 -8.62
C ALA A 28 1.99 8.39 -9.74
N ARG A 29 3.28 8.50 -9.39
CA ARG A 29 4.35 8.74 -10.37
C ARG A 29 4.47 7.60 -11.39
N ILE A 30 4.32 6.36 -10.94
CA ILE A 30 4.36 5.18 -11.82
C ILE A 30 3.13 5.17 -12.75
N ALA A 31 1.93 5.41 -12.19
CA ALA A 31 0.69 5.43 -12.96
C ALA A 31 0.74 6.51 -14.07
N HIS A 32 1.24 7.70 -13.77
CA HIS A 32 1.36 8.78 -14.75
C HIS A 32 2.53 8.60 -15.73
N GLY A 33 3.69 8.12 -15.26
CA GLY A 33 4.91 8.05 -16.07
C GLY A 33 5.08 6.76 -16.88
N LYS A 34 4.38 5.68 -16.50
CA LYS A 34 4.48 4.36 -17.14
C LYS A 34 3.11 3.66 -17.20
N PRO A 35 2.10 4.26 -17.85
CA PRO A 35 0.72 3.77 -17.82
C PRO A 35 0.58 2.32 -18.31
N GLU A 36 1.32 1.91 -19.35
CA GLU A 36 1.28 0.53 -19.86
C GLU A 36 1.83 -0.49 -18.85
N SER A 37 2.88 -0.13 -18.13
CA SER A 37 3.44 -1.00 -17.09
C SER A 37 2.50 -1.11 -15.90
N TYR A 38 1.88 0.01 -15.51
CA TYR A 38 0.86 0.04 -14.48
C TYR A 38 -0.35 -0.83 -14.86
N GLU A 39 -0.81 -0.74 -16.11
CA GLU A 39 -1.93 -1.55 -16.61
C GLU A 39 -1.61 -3.05 -16.60
N ARG A 40 -0.42 -3.43 -17.10
CA ARG A 40 0.03 -4.82 -17.06
C ARG A 40 0.06 -5.38 -15.63
N GLN A 41 0.60 -4.61 -14.70
CA GLN A 41 0.64 -4.99 -13.28
C GLN A 41 -0.77 -5.10 -12.67
N ARG A 42 -1.70 -4.20 -13.05
CA ARG A 42 -3.11 -4.28 -12.64
C ARG A 42 -3.77 -5.56 -13.11
N GLN A 43 -3.57 -5.95 -14.37
CA GLN A 43 -4.12 -7.19 -14.93
C GLN A 43 -3.55 -8.43 -14.23
N GLU A 44 -2.24 -8.43 -13.96
CA GLU A 44 -1.60 -9.50 -13.20
C GLU A 44 -2.16 -9.63 -11.77
N LEU A 45 -2.38 -8.52 -11.08
CA LEU A 45 -3.01 -8.52 -9.76
C LEU A 45 -4.42 -9.13 -9.81
N TRP A 46 -5.21 -8.81 -10.84
CA TRP A 46 -6.54 -9.39 -11.02
C TRP A 46 -6.50 -10.90 -11.29
N ARG A 47 -5.54 -11.37 -12.10
CA ARG A 47 -5.33 -12.81 -12.30
C ARG A 47 -5.01 -13.50 -10.96
N LEU A 48 -4.03 -12.96 -10.22
CA LEU A 48 -3.65 -13.52 -8.92
C LEU A 48 -4.82 -13.54 -7.93
N PHE A 49 -5.65 -12.48 -7.94
CA PHE A 49 -6.86 -12.41 -7.12
C PHE A 49 -7.88 -13.49 -7.49
N ALA A 50 -8.11 -13.70 -8.79
CA ALA A 50 -8.97 -14.79 -9.28
C ALA A 50 -8.44 -16.17 -8.84
N ASP A 51 -7.11 -16.33 -8.79
CA ASP A 51 -6.43 -17.53 -8.29
C ASP A 51 -6.43 -17.65 -6.74
N GLY A 52 -6.99 -16.67 -6.03
CA GLY A 52 -7.10 -16.66 -4.57
C GLY A 52 -5.79 -16.43 -3.81
N ALA A 53 -4.74 -15.99 -4.50
CA ALA A 53 -3.42 -15.75 -3.91
C ALA A 53 -3.39 -14.52 -2.97
N PRO A 54 -3.77 -13.31 -3.40
CA PRO A 54 -3.99 -12.20 -2.48
C PRO A 54 -5.36 -12.33 -1.83
N ARG A 55 -5.39 -12.21 -0.50
CA ARG A 55 -6.62 -12.13 0.30
C ARG A 55 -6.67 -10.78 0.98
N PRO A 56 -7.39 -9.79 0.41
CA PRO A 56 -7.53 -8.49 1.05
C PRO A 56 -8.12 -8.66 2.46
N ALA A 57 -7.38 -8.25 3.49
CA ALA A 57 -7.89 -8.19 4.84
C ALA A 57 -8.74 -6.92 4.98
N VAL A 58 -10.06 -7.09 5.03
CA VAL A 58 -10.98 -5.99 5.35
C VAL A 58 -11.04 -5.90 6.87
N HIS A 59 -10.66 -4.74 7.40
CA HIS A 59 -10.69 -4.48 8.83
C HIS A 59 -12.13 -4.21 9.30
N ASP A 60 -12.86 -3.37 8.56
CA ASP A 60 -14.25 -3.06 8.87
C ASP A 60 -14.99 -2.52 7.62
N GLU A 61 -16.32 -2.65 7.63
CA GLU A 61 -17.22 -2.20 6.56
C GLU A 61 -18.25 -1.21 7.13
N PHE A 62 -18.37 -0.05 6.49
CA PHE A 62 -19.29 1.00 6.92
C PHE A 62 -20.27 1.36 5.80
N ALA A 63 -21.46 1.82 6.18
CA ALA A 63 -22.36 2.47 5.25
C ALA A 63 -21.76 3.82 4.79
N PRO A 64 -22.11 4.35 3.61
CA PRO A 64 -21.60 5.64 3.15
C PRO A 64 -21.96 6.78 4.11
N THR A 65 -23.09 6.68 4.80
CA THR A 65 -23.54 7.62 5.84
C THR A 65 -22.65 7.64 7.08
N ASP A 66 -21.87 6.58 7.32
CA ASP A 66 -20.98 6.45 8.49
C ASP A 66 -19.51 6.80 8.18
N THR A 67 -19.26 7.57 7.10
CA THR A 67 -17.90 7.95 6.66
C THR A 67 -17.04 8.56 7.78
N ALA A 68 -17.63 9.35 8.69
CA ALA A 68 -16.90 9.92 9.82
C ALA A 68 -16.33 8.83 10.74
N LYS A 69 -17.14 7.81 11.09
CA LYS A 69 -16.72 6.67 11.90
C LYS A 69 -15.64 5.84 11.19
N ALA A 70 -15.78 5.66 9.88
CA ALA A 70 -14.75 4.99 9.08
C ALA A 70 -13.38 5.68 9.18
N HIS A 71 -13.34 7.02 9.18
CA HIS A 71 -12.11 7.79 9.34
C HIS A 71 -11.51 7.69 10.74
N GLU A 72 -12.36 7.65 11.79
CA GLU A 72 -11.89 7.43 13.17
C GLU A 72 -11.17 6.08 13.31
N VAL A 73 -11.68 5.03 12.66
CA VAL A 73 -11.03 3.71 12.64
C VAL A 73 -9.68 3.75 11.92
N ILE A 74 -9.58 4.42 10.79
CA ILE A 74 -8.30 4.57 10.05
C ILE A 74 -7.26 5.35 10.87
N GLY A 75 -7.70 6.34 11.66
CA GLY A 75 -6.82 7.10 12.55
C GLY A 75 -6.35 6.34 13.79
N SER A 76 -6.92 5.17 14.05
CA SER A 76 -6.61 4.36 15.22
C SER A 76 -5.33 3.54 15.01
N PRO A 77 -4.50 3.36 16.05
CA PRO A 77 -3.35 2.44 15.99
C PRO A 77 -3.73 0.96 15.84
N ARG A 78 -5.03 0.64 15.79
CA ARG A 78 -5.57 -0.70 15.55
C ARG A 78 -6.07 -0.92 14.13
N ASP A 79 -5.85 0.01 13.20
CA ASP A 79 -6.13 -0.25 11.80
C ASP A 79 -5.17 -1.34 11.28
N LEU A 80 -5.72 -2.52 11.04
CA LEU A 80 -4.97 -3.71 10.63
C LEU A 80 -5.26 -4.09 9.17
N GLY A 81 -5.97 -3.25 8.41
CA GLY A 81 -6.38 -3.64 7.07
C GLY A 81 -7.10 -2.56 6.29
N ARG A 82 -7.97 -2.99 5.38
CA ARG A 82 -8.75 -2.07 4.56
C ARG A 82 -10.07 -1.75 5.25
N VAL A 83 -10.35 -0.49 5.50
CA VAL A 83 -11.70 0.00 5.80
C VAL A 83 -12.46 0.22 4.49
N ALA A 84 -13.64 -0.36 4.36
CA ALA A 84 -14.45 -0.29 3.14
C ALA A 84 -15.78 0.42 3.38
N LEU A 85 -16.21 1.24 2.42
CA LEU A 85 -17.57 1.78 2.37
C LEU A 85 -18.41 0.92 1.43
N ARG A 86 -19.55 0.42 1.90
CA ARG A 86 -20.45 -0.43 1.12
C ARG A 86 -21.84 0.20 1.01
N PRO A 87 -22.37 0.40 -0.22
CA PRO A 87 -23.72 0.89 -0.45
C PRO A 87 -24.81 0.00 0.15
#